data_AF-A0A2C6ABL3-F1
#
_entry.id   AF-A0A2C6ABL3-F1
#
_cell.length_a   1.000
_cell.length_b   1.000
_cell.length_c   1.000
_cell.angle_alpha   90.00
_cell.angle_beta   90.00
_cell.angle_gamma   90.00
#
_symmetry.space_group_name_H-M   'P 1'
#
loop_
_entity.id
_entity.type
_entity.pdbx_description
1 polymer ?
#
loop_
_entity_poly.entity_id
_entity_poly.type
_entity_poly.pdbx_seq_one_letter_code
_entity_poly.pdbx_strand_id
1 'polypeptide(L)'
;MAILRVLALASLLASQAWGGGVAPRWRNEAVPELFGDTVRDVFEDAVQDMHPGVSEPSPAWDGATPPDDDAGNGSTAPAPGLAKRTDLSQARLDCDRSANDFRRATVSRIQEGISYLRGLEREAWLPAGPNACSRVSCSWGSAIWWCNIDSSPKLFGSFKAIADAAQHIMDHCPVKTYIHSSHVGGQLVHSDRWTVAVKADTC
;
A
#
# COMPACT_ATOMS: atom_id res chain seq x y z
N MET A 1 -7.69 66.21 -11.39
CA MET A 1 -6.59 65.78 -10.49
C MET A 1 -7.16 64.87 -9.42
N ALA A 2 -6.38 63.83 -9.07
CA ALA A 2 -6.56 62.87 -7.99
C ALA A 2 -7.65 61.79 -8.14
N ILE A 3 -7.18 60.67 -8.67
CA ILE A 3 -7.74 59.31 -8.65
C ILE A 3 -7.17 58.57 -7.42
N LEU A 4 -7.98 57.72 -6.76
CA LEU A 4 -7.60 56.64 -5.80
C LEU A 4 -7.03 57.13 -4.43
N ARG A 5 -7.19 56.45 -3.28
CA ARG A 5 -7.30 55.01 -2.98
C ARG A 5 -7.74 54.82 -1.51
N VAL A 6 -8.64 53.87 -1.26
CA VAL A 6 -8.97 53.34 0.08
C VAL A 6 -7.77 52.54 0.59
N LEU A 7 -7.29 52.82 1.80
CA LEU A 7 -6.28 52.01 2.49
C LEU A 7 -6.88 51.47 3.79
N ALA A 8 -7.24 50.19 3.77
CA ALA A 8 -7.50 49.40 4.96
C ALA A 8 -6.15 48.98 5.56
N LEU A 9 -5.90 49.36 6.81
CA LEU A 9 -4.77 48.88 7.60
C LEU A 9 -5.24 47.67 8.42
N ALA A 10 -4.90 46.47 7.97
CA ALA A 10 -4.94 45.27 8.80
C ALA A 10 -3.52 44.97 9.27
N SER A 11 -3.28 45.19 10.56
CA SER A 11 -2.03 44.92 11.26
C SER A 11 -1.87 43.41 11.49
N LEU A 12 -0.86 42.82 10.86
CA LEU A 12 -0.35 41.48 11.15
C LEU A 12 0.58 41.55 12.37
N LEU A 13 0.18 40.94 13.49
CA LEU A 13 1.08 40.55 14.57
C LEU A 13 1.35 39.05 14.43
N ALA A 14 2.51 38.71 13.89
CA ALA A 14 3.08 37.38 13.99
C ALA A 14 4.02 37.35 15.21
N SER A 15 3.62 36.65 16.27
CA SER A 15 4.47 36.34 17.42
C SER A 15 4.61 34.82 17.54
N GLN A 16 5.85 34.41 17.75
CA GLN A 16 6.33 33.03 17.70
C GLN A 16 6.31 32.35 19.08
N ALA A 17 6.05 31.03 19.13
CA ALA A 17 6.50 30.08 20.16
C ALA A 17 6.00 28.67 19.76
N TRP A 18 6.86 27.77 19.24
CA TRP A 18 7.63 26.74 19.96
C TRP A 18 6.80 25.74 20.79
N GLY A 19 6.93 24.46 20.44
CA GLY A 19 6.77 23.34 21.37
C GLY A 19 5.39 22.68 21.43
N GLY A 20 5.27 21.52 20.79
CA GLY A 20 4.12 20.62 20.99
C GLY A 20 4.01 19.63 19.85
N GLY A 21 4.63 18.46 19.99
CA GLY A 21 4.39 17.34 19.09
C GLY A 21 2.91 16.96 19.12
N VAL A 22 2.19 17.32 18.08
CA VAL A 22 0.83 16.84 17.83
C VAL A 22 0.98 15.60 16.96
N ALA A 23 0.76 14.42 17.54
CA ALA A 23 0.54 13.21 16.76
C ALA A 23 -0.62 13.48 15.80
N PRO A 24 -0.51 13.22 14.48
CA PRO A 24 -1.61 13.51 13.58
C PRO A 24 -2.76 12.55 13.84
N ARG A 25 -3.75 13.10 14.54
CA ARG A 25 -5.14 12.68 14.62
C ARG A 25 -5.66 12.44 13.20
N TRP A 26 -6.13 11.22 12.95
CA TRP A 26 -6.80 10.81 11.72
C TRP A 26 -7.85 11.84 11.30
N ARG A 27 -7.57 12.57 10.22
CA ARG A 27 -8.55 13.43 9.57
C ARG A 27 -8.41 13.21 8.07
N ASN A 28 -9.50 12.71 7.49
CA ASN A 28 -9.69 12.57 6.05
C ASN A 28 -9.88 13.98 5.48
N GLU A 29 -8.80 14.68 5.19
CA GLU A 29 -8.84 15.87 4.35
C GLU A 29 -8.46 15.42 2.94
N ALA A 30 -9.48 15.32 2.08
CA ALA A 30 -9.28 15.23 0.64
C ALA A 30 -8.49 16.48 0.23
N VAL A 31 -7.35 16.29 -0.42
CA VAL A 31 -6.58 17.40 -1.03
C VAL A 31 -7.33 17.77 -2.32
N PRO A 32 -8.08 18.88 -2.36
CA PRO A 32 -8.61 19.39 -3.62
C PRO A 32 -7.42 20.01 -4.38
N GLU A 33 -7.51 20.13 -5.70
CA GLU A 33 -6.50 20.68 -6.63
C GLU A 33 -5.61 19.66 -7.38
N LEU A 34 -6.00 18.38 -7.48
CA LEU A 34 -5.46 17.45 -8.51
C LEU A 34 -6.53 16.96 -9.50
N PHE A 35 -7.64 17.69 -9.61
CA PHE A 35 -8.75 17.36 -10.53
C PHE A 35 -8.65 18.14 -11.85
N GLY A 36 -7.48 18.07 -12.48
CA GLY A 36 -7.29 18.50 -13.88
C GLY A 36 -6.98 17.34 -14.80
N ASP A 37 -6.20 16.37 -14.30
CA ASP A 37 -5.68 15.27 -15.08
C ASP A 37 -6.32 13.96 -14.62
N THR A 38 -6.60 13.05 -15.56
CA THR A 38 -7.13 11.75 -15.16
C THR A 38 -6.05 10.94 -14.44
N VAL A 39 -6.44 10.03 -13.55
CA VAL A 39 -5.50 9.11 -12.87
C VAL A 39 -4.59 8.36 -13.85
N ARG A 40 -5.08 8.15 -15.08
CA ARG A 40 -4.33 7.54 -16.17
C ARG A 40 -3.20 8.44 -16.67
N ASP A 41 -3.43 9.74 -16.77
CA ASP A 41 -2.45 10.70 -17.32
C ASP A 41 -1.27 10.88 -16.34
N VAL A 42 -1.54 10.94 -15.04
CA VAL A 42 -0.50 10.96 -13.99
C VAL A 42 0.35 9.68 -13.98
N PHE A 43 -0.27 8.53 -14.28
CA PHE A 43 0.44 7.26 -14.39
C PHE A 43 1.30 7.19 -15.67
N GLU A 44 0.75 7.60 -16.82
CA GLU A 44 1.44 7.59 -18.11
C GLU A 44 2.67 8.52 -18.10
N ASP A 45 2.57 9.70 -17.50
CA ASP A 45 3.70 10.63 -17.34
C ASP A 45 4.80 10.06 -16.42
N ALA A 46 4.41 9.40 -15.32
CA ALA A 46 5.37 8.78 -14.39
C ALA A 46 6.13 7.59 -15.03
N VAL A 47 5.49 6.86 -15.94
CA VAL A 47 6.12 5.76 -16.70
C VAL A 47 7.11 6.30 -17.74
N GLN A 48 6.82 7.44 -18.38
CA GLN A 48 7.69 8.03 -19.39
C GLN A 48 8.98 8.61 -18.80
N ASP A 49 8.94 9.14 -17.57
CA ASP A 49 10.11 9.68 -16.87
C ASP A 49 11.16 8.60 -16.52
N MET A 50 10.77 7.32 -16.47
CA MET A 50 11.68 6.21 -16.17
C MET A 50 12.39 5.58 -17.39
N HIS A 51 12.08 5.97 -18.63
CA HIS A 51 12.66 5.35 -19.82
C HIS A 51 13.14 6.35 -20.89
N PRO A 52 14.32 7.00 -20.73
CA PRO A 52 15.03 7.50 -21.89
C PRO A 52 15.71 6.32 -22.60
N GLY A 53 14.98 5.63 -23.48
CA GLY A 53 15.60 4.85 -24.57
C GLY A 53 15.41 3.32 -24.61
N VAL A 54 14.18 2.81 -24.62
CA VAL A 54 13.94 1.45 -25.15
C VAL A 54 13.25 1.56 -26.50
N SER A 55 14.06 1.73 -27.55
CA SER A 55 13.65 1.45 -28.93
C SER A 55 14.27 0.12 -29.34
N GLU A 56 13.47 -0.94 -29.34
CA GLU A 56 13.44 -1.97 -30.40
C GLU A 56 12.52 -3.15 -29.99
N PRO A 57 11.58 -3.57 -30.86
CA PRO A 57 10.79 -4.78 -30.65
C PRO A 57 11.62 -6.03 -30.99
N SER A 58 11.77 -6.96 -30.02
CA SER A 58 12.34 -8.28 -30.30
C SER A 58 11.38 -9.14 -31.15
N PRO A 59 11.87 -9.83 -32.20
CA PRO A 59 11.01 -10.56 -33.13
C PRO A 59 10.63 -11.97 -32.65
N ALA A 60 9.39 -12.32 -33.02
CA ALA A 60 8.83 -13.65 -33.30
C ALA A 60 8.65 -14.65 -32.13
N TRP A 61 7.39 -14.85 -31.74
CA TRP A 61 6.89 -16.05 -31.07
C TRP A 61 6.11 -16.88 -32.08
N ASP A 62 6.81 -17.62 -32.94
CA ASP A 62 6.18 -18.62 -33.80
C ASP A 62 6.63 -20.02 -33.37
N GLY A 63 5.72 -20.76 -32.73
CA GLY A 63 5.57 -22.20 -33.01
C GLY A 63 6.40 -23.23 -32.22
N ALA A 64 6.64 -23.10 -30.92
CA ALA A 64 7.21 -24.21 -30.13
C ALA A 64 6.13 -25.02 -29.40
N THR A 65 5.77 -26.18 -29.94
CA THR A 65 5.14 -27.26 -29.17
C THR A 65 6.15 -27.86 -28.18
N PRO A 66 5.78 -28.21 -26.93
CA PRO A 66 6.70 -28.83 -25.99
C PRO A 66 7.02 -30.28 -26.41
N PRO A 67 8.28 -30.74 -26.39
CA PRO A 67 8.60 -32.15 -26.37
C PRO A 67 8.58 -32.69 -24.93
N ASP A 68 8.05 -33.92 -24.80
CA ASP A 68 7.94 -34.67 -23.55
C ASP A 68 9.30 -35.06 -22.94
N ASP A 69 9.30 -35.07 -21.61
CA ASP A 69 10.17 -35.71 -20.62
C ASP A 69 11.43 -36.47 -21.09
N ASP A 70 12.62 -35.97 -20.71
CA ASP A 70 13.70 -36.82 -20.18
C ASP A 70 14.72 -36.02 -19.36
N ALA A 71 15.14 -36.60 -18.24
CA ALA A 71 15.99 -36.00 -17.24
C ALA A 71 17.45 -35.82 -17.70
N GLY A 72 17.99 -34.60 -17.57
CA GLY A 72 19.41 -34.34 -17.82
C GLY A 72 19.84 -32.93 -17.43
N ASN A 73 20.70 -32.86 -16.41
CA ASN A 73 21.44 -31.70 -15.91
C ASN A 73 21.70 -30.58 -16.95
N GLY A 74 21.08 -29.42 -16.73
CA GLY A 74 21.36 -28.17 -17.44
C GLY A 74 20.76 -27.02 -16.66
N SER A 75 21.56 -26.01 -16.32
CA SER A 75 21.14 -24.80 -15.63
C SER A 75 20.11 -24.04 -16.48
N THR A 76 18.82 -24.32 -16.28
CA THR A 76 17.74 -23.61 -16.94
C THR A 76 17.60 -22.24 -16.31
N ALA A 77 17.82 -21.21 -17.13
CA ALA A 77 17.56 -19.82 -16.78
C ALA A 77 16.14 -19.67 -16.20
N PRO A 78 15.94 -18.83 -15.17
CA PRO A 78 14.63 -18.66 -14.57
C PRO A 78 13.63 -18.15 -15.61
N ALA A 79 12.48 -18.81 -15.69
CA ALA A 79 11.36 -18.39 -16.52
C ALA A 79 11.02 -16.90 -16.27
N PRO A 80 10.74 -16.11 -17.32
CA PRO A 80 10.35 -14.73 -17.14
C PRO A 80 8.93 -14.68 -16.57
N GLY A 81 8.76 -14.00 -15.43
CA GLY A 81 7.43 -13.59 -14.95
C GLY A 81 6.83 -14.38 -13.78
N LEU A 82 7.61 -15.20 -13.07
CA LEU A 82 7.26 -15.49 -11.67
C LEU A 82 7.57 -14.23 -10.87
N ALA A 83 6.54 -13.41 -10.59
CA ALA A 83 6.63 -12.41 -9.54
C ALA A 83 7.18 -13.12 -8.31
N LYS A 84 8.45 -12.86 -8.00
CA LYS A 84 9.11 -13.41 -6.82
C LYS A 84 8.17 -13.07 -5.67
N ARG A 85 7.68 -14.09 -4.96
CA ARG A 85 6.82 -13.90 -3.79
C ARG A 85 7.46 -12.81 -2.94
N THR A 86 6.65 -11.86 -2.46
CA THR A 86 7.15 -10.74 -1.67
C THR A 86 8.02 -11.27 -0.54
N ASP A 87 9.27 -10.81 -0.50
CA ASP A 87 10.24 -11.29 0.47
C ASP A 87 10.00 -10.61 1.83
N LEU A 88 9.17 -11.25 2.65
CA LEU A 88 8.85 -10.74 3.98
C LEU A 88 9.96 -11.03 5.01
N SER A 89 11.09 -11.62 4.64
CA SER A 89 12.18 -11.90 5.60
C SER A 89 12.81 -10.63 6.17
N GLN A 90 12.67 -9.50 5.48
CA GLN A 90 13.13 -8.20 5.91
C GLN A 90 12.05 -7.35 6.59
N ALA A 91 10.87 -7.91 6.82
CA ALA A 91 9.77 -7.20 7.46
C ALA A 91 9.83 -7.32 8.99
N ARG A 92 9.48 -6.24 9.69
CA ARG A 92 9.22 -6.26 11.12
C ARG A 92 7.74 -6.53 11.35
N LEU A 93 7.43 -7.59 12.09
CA LEU A 93 6.07 -7.89 12.55
C LEU A 93 5.82 -7.31 13.94
N ASP A 94 4.68 -6.65 14.11
CA ASP A 94 4.23 -6.05 15.35
C ASP A 94 2.83 -6.59 15.70
N CYS A 95 2.77 -7.45 16.72
CA CYS A 95 1.52 -7.99 17.25
C CYS A 95 1.06 -7.26 18.52
N ASP A 96 1.75 -6.20 18.96
CA ASP A 96 1.47 -5.58 20.26
C ASP A 96 0.15 -4.80 20.22
N ARG A 97 -0.82 -5.33 20.96
CA ARG A 97 -2.18 -4.81 21.07
C ARG A 97 -2.25 -3.52 21.88
N SER A 98 -1.25 -3.23 22.73
CA SER A 98 -1.26 -2.13 23.69
C SER A 98 -0.61 -0.86 23.14
N ALA A 99 0.36 -1.00 22.24
CA ALA A 99 1.06 0.12 21.63
C ALA A 99 0.28 0.78 20.46
N ASN A 100 -0.55 0.01 19.75
CA ASN A 100 -1.03 0.40 18.41
C ASN A 100 -2.57 0.32 18.19
N ASP A 101 -3.36 0.09 19.24
CA ASP A 101 -4.84 -0.04 19.19
C ASP A 101 -5.35 -0.93 18.04
N PHE A 102 -4.72 -2.08 17.82
CA PHE A 102 -5.27 -3.11 16.94
C PHE A 102 -6.50 -3.74 17.62
N ARG A 103 -7.64 -3.05 17.53
CA ARG A 103 -8.93 -3.62 17.88
C ARG A 103 -9.14 -4.90 17.06
N ARG A 104 -9.80 -5.88 17.66
CA ARG A 104 -9.84 -7.26 17.15
C ARG A 104 -10.62 -7.36 15.84
N ALA A 105 -9.94 -7.71 14.76
CA ALA A 105 -10.58 -8.13 13.52
C ALA A 105 -10.93 -9.62 13.60
N THR A 106 -12.02 -10.03 12.95
CA THR A 106 -12.42 -11.44 12.89
C THR A 106 -11.56 -12.15 11.85
N VAL A 107 -10.92 -13.28 12.22
CA VAL A 107 -10.00 -14.02 11.34
C VAL A 107 -10.66 -14.40 10.01
N SER A 108 -11.90 -14.92 10.03
CA SER A 108 -12.60 -15.30 8.79
C SER A 108 -12.81 -14.12 7.83
N ARG A 109 -13.08 -12.92 8.35
CA ARG A 109 -13.26 -11.71 7.55
C ARG A 109 -11.96 -11.21 6.95
N ILE A 110 -10.86 -11.34 7.68
CA ILE A 110 -9.53 -11.02 7.16
C ILE A 110 -9.12 -12.04 6.10
N GLN A 111 -9.42 -13.33 6.28
CA GLN A 111 -9.16 -14.37 5.29
C GLN A 111 -9.96 -14.15 3.99
N GLU A 112 -11.23 -13.74 4.10
CA GLU A 112 -12.05 -13.29 2.95
C GLU A 112 -11.38 -12.10 2.24
N GLY A 113 -10.92 -11.10 3.01
CA GLY A 113 -10.21 -9.93 2.48
C GLY A 113 -8.91 -10.29 1.76
N ILE A 114 -8.09 -11.19 2.32
CA ILE A 114 -6.85 -11.70 1.70
C ILE A 114 -7.18 -12.37 0.35
N SER A 115 -8.23 -13.20 0.32
CA SER A 115 -8.65 -13.92 -0.88
C SER A 115 -9.13 -12.95 -1.97
N TYR A 116 -9.92 -11.94 -1.58
CA TYR A 116 -10.34 -10.85 -2.46
C TYR A 116 -9.14 -10.13 -3.08
N LEU A 117 -8.15 -9.73 -2.27
CA LEU A 117 -6.96 -9.03 -2.75
C LEU A 117 -6.11 -9.87 -3.72
N ARG A 118 -6.00 -11.19 -3.50
CA ARG A 118 -5.27 -12.10 -4.40
C ARG A 118 -5.92 -12.23 -5.78
N GLY A 119 -7.24 -12.10 -5.85
CA GLY A 119 -8.03 -12.18 -7.09
C GLY A 119 -8.12 -10.86 -7.87
N LEU A 120 -7.58 -9.76 -7.35
CA LEU A 120 -7.55 -8.50 -8.09
C LEU A 120 -6.47 -8.53 -9.18
N GLU A 121 -6.90 -8.42 -10.44
CA GLU A 121 -6.04 -8.31 -11.63
C GLU A 121 -5.76 -6.85 -12.00
N ARG A 122 -5.49 -6.03 -10.98
CA ARG A 122 -5.14 -4.62 -11.16
C ARG A 122 -3.99 -4.22 -10.26
N GLU A 123 -3.33 -3.13 -10.66
CA GLU A 123 -2.22 -2.55 -9.92
C GLU A 123 -2.69 -1.91 -8.60
N ALA A 124 -1.80 -1.92 -7.63
CA ALA A 124 -2.00 -1.23 -6.36
C ALA A 124 -1.09 0.01 -6.33
N TRP A 125 -1.67 1.18 -6.12
CA TRP A 125 -0.94 2.45 -6.10
C TRP A 125 -1.30 3.28 -4.87
N LEU A 126 -0.30 3.96 -4.31
CA LEU A 126 -0.45 5.00 -3.29
C LEU A 126 0.46 6.19 -3.63
N PRO A 127 0.00 7.44 -3.35
CA PRO A 127 0.80 8.62 -3.58
C PRO A 127 2.04 8.64 -2.67
N ALA A 128 2.95 9.55 -3.01
CA ALA A 128 4.05 9.93 -2.13
C ALA A 128 3.53 10.55 -0.83
N GLY A 129 4.30 10.39 0.24
CA GLY A 129 4.08 11.08 1.50
C GLY A 129 4.10 10.12 2.69
N PRO A 130 4.63 10.57 3.84
CA PRO A 130 4.63 9.75 5.03
C PRO A 130 3.18 9.43 5.41
N ASN A 131 2.85 8.13 5.41
CA ASN A 131 1.55 7.58 5.79
C ASN A 131 0.41 7.84 4.79
N ALA A 132 0.71 7.92 3.48
CA ALA A 132 -0.34 7.76 2.48
C ALA A 132 -0.94 6.35 2.61
N CYS A 133 -2.19 6.24 3.04
CA CYS A 133 -2.82 4.97 3.41
C CYS A 133 -4.11 4.74 2.63
N SER A 134 -4.41 3.48 2.36
CA SER A 134 -5.69 3.04 1.80
C SER A 134 -6.23 1.83 2.55
N ARG A 135 -7.55 1.82 2.74
CA ARG A 135 -8.29 0.65 3.23
C ARG A 135 -8.59 -0.26 2.05
N VAL A 136 -7.76 -1.27 1.87
CA VAL A 136 -7.82 -2.17 0.72
C VAL A 136 -8.85 -3.29 0.88
N SER A 137 -9.30 -3.54 2.11
CA SER A 137 -10.42 -4.44 2.40
C SER A 137 -11.10 -4.02 3.71
N CYS A 138 -12.43 -4.10 3.77
CA CYS A 138 -13.21 -3.92 5.00
C CYS A 138 -14.49 -4.75 4.91
N SER A 139 -14.72 -5.62 5.90
CA SER A 139 -15.94 -6.42 6.00
C SER A 139 -16.26 -6.71 7.46
N TRP A 140 -17.52 -6.51 7.88
CA TRP A 140 -18.01 -6.81 9.23
C TRP A 140 -17.09 -6.28 10.35
N GLY A 141 -16.70 -5.02 10.25
CA GLY A 141 -15.85 -4.40 11.25
C GLY A 141 -14.38 -4.82 11.21
N SER A 142 -13.92 -5.53 10.17
CA SER A 142 -12.57 -6.09 10.04
C SER A 142 -11.90 -5.56 8.78
N ALA A 143 -10.75 -4.92 8.92
CA ALA A 143 -10.09 -4.23 7.80
C ALA A 143 -8.63 -4.61 7.61
N ILE A 144 -8.21 -4.53 6.35
CA ILE A 144 -6.82 -4.59 5.90
C ILE A 144 -6.47 -3.20 5.36
N TRP A 145 -5.43 -2.62 5.94
CA TRP A 145 -4.88 -1.32 5.54
C TRP A 145 -3.52 -1.52 4.87
N TRP A 146 -3.26 -0.75 3.82
CA TRP A 146 -1.95 -0.64 3.19
C TRP A 146 -1.51 0.82 3.23
N CYS A 147 -0.28 1.07 3.67
CA CYS A 147 0.29 2.42 3.74
C CYS A 147 1.66 2.48 3.07
N ASN A 148 1.90 3.59 2.38
CA ASN A 148 3.19 4.04 1.94
C ASN A 148 3.81 4.93 3.02
N ILE A 149 5.00 4.58 3.49
CA ILE A 149 5.79 5.39 4.43
C ILE A 149 7.04 5.97 3.76
N ASP A 150 7.11 5.84 2.44
CA ASP A 150 8.16 6.39 1.59
C ASP A 150 7.84 7.83 1.17
N SER A 151 8.88 8.56 0.79
CA SER A 151 8.73 9.90 0.18
C SER A 151 8.40 9.83 -1.31
N SER A 152 8.51 8.67 -1.95
CA SER A 152 8.12 8.43 -3.34
C SER A 152 6.78 7.70 -3.43
N PRO A 153 6.05 7.78 -4.56
CA PRO A 153 4.85 6.98 -4.79
C PRO A 153 5.18 5.48 -4.74
N LYS A 154 4.22 4.66 -4.31
CA LYS A 154 4.38 3.20 -4.24
C LYS A 154 3.45 2.55 -5.25
N LEU A 155 4.02 1.78 -6.17
CA LEU A 155 3.30 1.02 -7.18
C LEU A 155 3.65 -0.47 -7.05
N PHE A 156 2.64 -1.31 -6.96
CA PHE A 156 2.77 -2.76 -7.10
C PHE A 156 1.98 -3.23 -8.31
N GLY A 157 2.55 -4.14 -9.10
CA GLY A 157 1.85 -4.76 -10.24
C GLY A 157 0.63 -5.59 -9.84
N SER A 158 0.43 -5.88 -8.54
CA SER A 158 -0.80 -6.47 -8.02
C SER A 158 -0.94 -6.28 -6.50
N PHE A 159 -2.12 -6.61 -5.97
CA PHE A 159 -2.38 -6.64 -4.52
C PHE A 159 -1.81 -7.87 -3.80
N LYS A 160 -1.14 -8.80 -4.50
CA LYS A 160 -0.66 -10.07 -3.91
C LYS A 160 0.33 -9.85 -2.76
N ALA A 161 1.25 -8.88 -2.90
CA ALA A 161 2.21 -8.51 -1.84
C ALA A 161 1.51 -8.07 -0.54
N ILE A 162 0.45 -7.28 -0.68
CA ILE A 162 -0.37 -6.78 0.43
C ILE A 162 -1.12 -7.94 1.09
N ALA A 163 -1.66 -8.84 0.27
CA ALA A 163 -2.37 -10.03 0.75
C ALA A 163 -1.42 -11.00 1.49
N ASP A 164 -0.20 -11.19 1.01
CA ASP A 164 0.80 -12.05 1.66
C ASP A 164 1.27 -11.46 2.99
N ALA A 165 1.43 -10.14 3.08
CA ALA A 165 1.70 -9.47 4.36
C ALA A 165 0.54 -9.61 5.36
N ALA A 166 -0.72 -9.46 4.89
CA ALA A 166 -1.89 -9.66 5.75
C ALA A 166 -2.03 -11.11 6.22
N GLN A 167 -1.75 -12.08 5.35
CA GLN A 167 -1.67 -13.51 5.71
C GLN A 167 -0.60 -13.74 6.77
N HIS A 168 0.59 -13.16 6.61
CA HIS A 168 1.67 -13.29 7.58
C HIS A 168 1.27 -12.75 8.96
N ILE A 169 0.56 -11.62 9.02
CA ILE A 169 0.00 -11.10 10.28
C ILE A 169 -1.04 -12.07 10.86
N MET A 170 -1.93 -12.63 10.05
CA MET A 170 -2.94 -13.60 10.48
C MET A 170 -2.35 -14.87 11.09
N ASP A 171 -1.25 -15.37 10.52
CA ASP A 171 -0.61 -16.60 10.96
C ASP A 171 0.19 -16.41 12.26
N HIS A 172 0.74 -15.22 12.49
CA HIS A 172 1.70 -14.96 13.57
C HIS A 172 1.17 -14.06 14.69
N CYS A 173 0.07 -13.34 14.48
CA CYS A 173 -0.57 -12.48 15.48
C CYS A 173 -1.98 -12.96 15.89
N PRO A 174 -2.21 -14.25 16.23
CA PRO A 174 -3.51 -14.68 16.72
C PRO A 174 -3.79 -14.10 18.11
N VAL A 175 -4.98 -13.53 18.28
CA VAL A 175 -5.46 -13.03 19.57
C VAL A 175 -6.36 -14.10 20.19
N LYS A 176 -5.83 -14.82 21.18
CA LYS A 176 -6.63 -15.77 21.96
C LYS A 176 -7.67 -14.99 22.78
N THR A 177 -8.95 -15.21 22.49
CA THR A 177 -10.05 -14.73 23.33
C THR A 177 -10.68 -15.89 24.09
N TYR A 178 -11.20 -15.62 25.30
CA TYR A 178 -11.95 -16.61 26.09
C TYR A 178 -13.26 -17.07 25.42
N ILE A 179 -13.68 -16.38 24.35
CA ILE A 179 -14.85 -16.66 23.54
C ILE A 179 -14.37 -17.29 22.23
N HIS A 180 -15.09 -18.30 21.73
CA HIS A 180 -14.74 -19.15 20.57
C HIS A 180 -14.47 -18.45 19.22
N SER A 181 -14.49 -17.11 19.16
CA SER A 181 -14.17 -16.35 17.95
C SER A 181 -12.66 -16.11 17.84
N SER A 182 -12.07 -16.59 16.75
CA SER A 182 -10.67 -16.32 16.43
C SER A 182 -10.53 -14.88 15.94
N HIS A 183 -9.65 -14.12 16.60
CA HIS A 183 -9.37 -12.74 16.26
C HIS A 183 -7.90 -12.55 15.90
N VAL A 184 -7.63 -11.53 15.10
CA VAL A 184 -6.29 -11.14 14.67
C VAL A 184 -6.15 -9.63 14.79
N GLY A 185 -4.93 -9.18 15.09
CA GLY A 185 -4.55 -7.78 15.00
C GLY A 185 -3.04 -7.65 14.96
N GLY A 186 -2.54 -6.78 14.12
CA GLY A 186 -1.10 -6.54 13.99
C GLY A 186 -0.75 -5.65 12.81
N GLN A 187 0.52 -5.29 12.74
CA GLN A 187 1.09 -4.54 11.63
C GLN A 187 2.40 -5.18 11.19
N LEU A 188 2.60 -5.24 9.89
CA LEU A 188 3.85 -5.62 9.26
C LEU A 188 4.44 -4.38 8.60
N VAL A 189 5.70 -4.08 8.92
CA VAL A 189 6.47 -2.97 8.35
C VAL A 189 7.58 -3.54 7.50
N HIS A 190 7.52 -3.32 6.18
CA HIS A 190 8.51 -3.80 5.24
C HIS A 190 9.71 -2.84 5.13
N SER A 191 10.89 -3.38 4.83
CA SER A 191 12.13 -2.62 4.62
C SER A 191 11.97 -1.57 3.50
N ASP A 192 11.29 -1.94 2.41
CA ASP A 192 10.94 -1.07 1.28
C ASP A 192 9.88 0.01 1.59
N ARG A 193 9.77 0.45 2.86
CA ARG A 193 9.00 1.64 3.24
C ARG A 193 7.50 1.53 2.90
N TRP A 194 6.89 0.37 3.14
CA TRP A 194 5.44 0.20 3.13
C TRP A 194 5.00 -0.65 4.32
N THR A 195 3.74 -0.51 4.71
CA THR A 195 3.18 -1.27 5.84
C THR A 195 1.83 -1.86 5.51
N VAL A 196 1.49 -2.97 6.16
CA VAL A 196 0.15 -3.54 6.18
C VAL A 196 -0.30 -3.67 7.62
N ALA A 197 -1.53 -3.26 7.89
CA ALA A 197 -2.14 -3.42 9.21
C ALA A 197 -3.47 -4.17 9.11
N VAL A 198 -3.66 -5.13 10.01
CA VAL A 198 -4.91 -5.85 10.22
C VAL A 198 -5.49 -5.39 11.54
N LYS A 199 -6.69 -4.80 11.49
CA LYS A 199 -7.38 -4.28 12.68
C LYS A 199 -8.88 -4.16 12.45
N ALA A 200 -9.63 -4.01 13.54
CA ALA A 200 -11.02 -3.63 13.44
C ALA A 200 -11.14 -2.19 12.94
N ASP A 201 -12.17 -1.93 12.16
CA ASP A 201 -12.48 -0.62 11.61
C ASP A 201 -13.97 -0.56 11.21
N THR A 202 -14.53 0.64 11.09
CA THR A 202 -15.93 0.79 10.66
C THR A 202 -16.02 0.64 9.15
N CYS A 203 -16.62 -0.45 8.70
CA CYS A 203 -17.12 -0.62 7.33
C CYS A 203 -18.56 -0.08 7.27
#